data_AF-A0A256JWP0-F1
#
_entry.id   AF-A0A256JWP0-F1
#
_cell.length_a   1.000
_cell.length_b   1.000
_cell.length_c   1.000
_cell.angle_alpha   90.00
_cell.angle_beta   90.00
_cell.angle_gamma   90.00
#
_symmetry.space_group_name_H-M   'P 1'
#
loop_
_entity.id
_entity.type
_entity.pdbx_description
1 polymer ?
#
loop_
_entity_poly.entity_id
_entity_poly.type
_entity_poly.pdbx_seq_one_letter_code
_entity_poly.pdbx_strand_id
1 'polypeptide(L)'
;MTGARSTQSGSNREDSEDGSDAVRRSPAPGEVLGRLPADAGLRRQLAAAARSRGRTASVAGEIADIEAELAGIEVEPVDLTAARRRVAEATGEIERLKERVAALRGDARARRAVDAETDETLDDLEAAAAELSAAQTEAIAAEQALERARAEAARARDERRRRLRLRDRLRNRRGVARRELAEAMYPEFRRALAVVPSGDPSAAGTGPGAYDGDPVAASLAAVRTAALDGPVELRGSAARRIEESGRSPRSLLRTADVRFRGARDGR
;
A
#
# COMPACT_ATOMS: atom_id res chain seq x y z
N MET A 1 -35.19 -34.81 -10.06
CA MET A 1 -34.55 -33.97 -11.09
C MET A 1 -35.47 -32.76 -11.24
N THR A 2 -35.15 -31.50 -11.02
CA THR A 2 -33.95 -30.65 -11.13
C THR A 2 -34.28 -29.42 -10.23
N GLY A 3 -33.49 -29.06 -9.22
CA GLY A 3 -32.25 -28.30 -9.39
C GLY A 3 -32.50 -26.78 -9.50
N ALA A 4 -33.05 -26.14 -8.46
CA ALA A 4 -33.12 -24.68 -8.38
C ALA A 4 -31.72 -24.13 -8.07
N ARG A 5 -31.03 -23.63 -9.09
CA ARG A 5 -29.74 -22.94 -8.95
C ARG A 5 -29.98 -21.45 -8.73
N SER A 6 -29.73 -21.03 -7.49
CA SER A 6 -29.39 -19.65 -7.14
C SER A 6 -28.27 -19.13 -8.05
N THR A 7 -28.50 -18.03 -8.75
CA THR A 7 -27.44 -17.26 -9.41
C THR A 7 -27.26 -15.96 -8.65
N GLN A 8 -26.26 -16.01 -7.77
CA GLN A 8 -25.69 -14.90 -7.04
C GLN A 8 -24.97 -14.01 -8.06
N SER A 9 -25.55 -12.85 -8.36
CA SER A 9 -24.99 -11.91 -9.33
C SER A 9 -23.86 -11.10 -8.71
N GLY A 10 -22.67 -11.27 -9.29
CA GLY A 10 -21.72 -10.18 -9.53
C GLY A 10 -21.08 -9.53 -8.31
N SER A 11 -20.04 -10.17 -7.78
CA SER A 11 -19.04 -9.51 -6.93
C SER A 11 -18.36 -8.39 -7.72
N ASN A 12 -18.63 -7.14 -7.36
CA ASN A 12 -17.86 -5.99 -7.82
C ASN A 12 -16.49 -6.00 -7.11
N ARG A 13 -15.53 -6.72 -7.69
CA ARG A 13 -14.11 -6.67 -7.29
C ARG A 13 -13.42 -5.66 -8.19
N GLU A 14 -13.55 -4.40 -7.84
CA GLU A 14 -12.62 -3.36 -8.27
C GLU A 14 -11.60 -3.15 -7.13
N ASP A 15 -10.40 -2.74 -7.50
CA ASP A 15 -9.19 -2.56 -6.68
C ASP A 15 -8.29 -3.80 -6.55
N SER A 16 -7.87 -4.33 -7.71
CA SER A 16 -6.49 -4.84 -7.83
C SER A 16 -5.56 -3.63 -7.87
N GLU A 17 -5.29 -3.04 -6.71
CA GLU A 17 -4.28 -1.99 -6.55
C GLU A 17 -2.89 -2.65 -6.60
N ASP A 18 -2.29 -2.46 -7.77
CA ASP A 18 -0.88 -2.49 -8.09
C ASP A 18 0.05 -2.15 -6.90
N GLY A 19 1.16 -2.88 -6.83
CA GLY A 19 2.16 -2.85 -5.76
C GLY A 19 2.98 -1.57 -5.72
N SER A 20 2.34 -0.41 -5.73
CA SER A 20 3.01 0.85 -5.41
C SER A 20 3.13 0.94 -3.89
N ASP A 21 4.36 0.89 -3.40
CA ASP A 21 4.71 0.96 -1.97
C ASP A 21 4.47 2.36 -1.35
N ALA A 22 3.94 3.30 -2.14
CA ALA A 22 3.65 4.66 -1.73
C ALA A 22 2.27 4.77 -1.08
N VAL A 23 2.21 5.42 0.08
CA VAL A 23 0.94 5.88 0.68
C VAL A 23 0.35 6.95 -0.23
N ARG A 24 -0.57 6.57 -1.13
CA ARG A 24 -1.21 7.51 -2.04
C ARG A 24 -1.97 8.56 -1.23
N ARG A 25 -1.62 9.83 -1.38
CA ARG A 25 -2.35 10.95 -0.74
C ARG A 25 -3.79 11.00 -1.24
N SER A 26 -4.67 11.62 -0.45
CA SER A 26 -6.03 11.89 -0.93
C SER A 26 -5.97 12.83 -2.14
N PRO A 27 -6.73 12.56 -3.22
CA PRO A 27 -6.73 13.40 -4.43
C PRO A 27 -7.20 14.81 -4.10
N ALA A 28 -6.61 15.81 -4.76
CA ALA A 28 -7.03 17.20 -4.62
C ALA A 28 -8.50 17.38 -5.09
N PRO A 29 -9.25 18.36 -4.58
CA PRO A 29 -10.65 18.56 -4.98
C PRO A 29 -10.85 18.72 -6.49
N GLY A 30 -9.94 19.43 -7.18
CA GLY A 30 -9.98 19.61 -8.63
C GLY A 30 -9.75 18.32 -9.43
N GLU A 31 -9.00 17.35 -8.90
CA GLU A 31 -8.82 16.05 -9.55
C GLU A 31 -10.12 15.23 -9.56
N VAL A 32 -10.98 15.43 -8.56
CA VAL A 32 -12.25 14.72 -8.43
C VAL A 32 -13.40 15.44 -9.15
N LEU A 33 -13.43 16.78 -9.06
CA LEU A 33 -14.56 17.60 -9.49
C LEU A 33 -14.29 18.42 -10.76
N GLY A 34 -13.06 18.47 -11.25
CA GLY A 34 -12.66 19.29 -12.39
C GLY A 34 -13.12 18.75 -13.76
N ARG A 35 -13.69 17.55 -13.81
CA ARG A 35 -14.22 16.94 -15.04
C ARG A 35 -15.59 16.33 -14.79
N LEU A 36 -16.55 16.67 -15.64
CA LEU A 36 -17.93 16.22 -15.56
C LEU A 36 -18.38 15.44 -16.82
N PRO A 37 -19.13 14.32 -16.66
CA PRO A 37 -19.49 13.69 -15.39
C PRO A 37 -18.25 13.18 -14.63
N ALA A 38 -18.31 13.24 -13.30
CA ALA A 38 -17.17 12.89 -12.47
C ALA A 38 -17.02 11.37 -12.41
N ASP A 39 -15.78 10.89 -12.57
CA ASP A 39 -15.41 9.48 -12.46
C ASP A 39 -15.19 9.09 -10.98
N ALA A 40 -16.22 9.34 -10.19
CA ALA A 40 -16.21 9.14 -8.75
C ALA A 40 -17.64 9.03 -8.21
N GLY A 41 -17.88 8.09 -7.28
CA GLY A 41 -19.17 8.01 -6.59
C GLY A 41 -19.49 9.26 -5.76
N LEU A 42 -20.78 9.54 -5.54
CA LEU A 42 -21.29 10.76 -4.89
C LEU A 42 -20.58 11.10 -3.57
N ARG A 43 -20.36 10.12 -2.69
CA ARG A 43 -19.64 10.33 -1.41
C ARG A 43 -18.24 10.93 -1.63
N ARG A 44 -17.51 10.46 -2.64
CA ARG A 44 -16.16 10.96 -2.96
C ARG A 44 -16.22 12.38 -3.52
N GLN A 45 -17.22 12.67 -4.35
CA GLN A 45 -17.47 14.01 -4.89
C GLN A 45 -17.82 15.02 -3.78
N LEU A 46 -18.75 14.68 -2.88
CA LEU A 46 -19.14 15.55 -1.76
C LEU A 46 -17.99 15.77 -0.76
N ALA A 47 -17.20 14.74 -0.49
CA ALA A 47 -16.00 14.91 0.34
C ALA A 47 -14.96 15.83 -0.32
N ALA A 48 -14.81 15.78 -1.64
CA ALA A 48 -13.97 16.73 -2.38
C ALA A 48 -14.53 18.16 -2.31
N ALA A 49 -15.85 18.32 -2.46
CA ALA A 49 -16.52 19.61 -2.30
C ALA A 49 -16.30 20.18 -0.88
N ALA A 50 -16.43 19.37 0.17
CA ALA A 50 -16.15 19.78 1.54
C ALA A 50 -14.72 20.30 1.71
N ARG A 51 -13.72 19.57 1.19
CA ARG A 51 -12.30 19.97 1.26
C ARG A 51 -12.01 21.24 0.48
N SER A 52 -12.64 21.43 -0.67
CA SER A 52 -12.52 22.68 -1.44
C SER A 52 -12.98 23.91 -0.65
N ARG A 53 -13.88 23.71 0.33
CA ARG A 53 -14.36 24.74 1.25
C ARG A 53 -13.53 24.83 2.55
N GLY A 54 -12.39 24.17 2.62
CA GLY A 54 -11.53 24.12 3.81
C GLY A 54 -12.07 23.26 4.95
N ARG A 55 -13.11 22.43 4.74
CA ARG A 55 -13.62 21.54 5.80
C ARG A 55 -12.69 20.34 6.01
N THR A 56 -12.47 20.00 7.27
CA THR A 56 -11.67 18.85 7.70
C THR A 56 -12.54 17.86 8.47
N ALA A 57 -12.20 16.57 8.37
CA ALA A 57 -12.85 15.52 9.15
C ALA A 57 -12.35 15.51 10.60
N SER A 58 -13.12 14.92 11.52
CA SER A 58 -12.73 14.79 12.93
C SER A 58 -11.46 13.94 13.08
N VAL A 59 -11.32 12.92 12.23
CA VAL A 59 -10.18 11.99 12.21
C VAL A 59 -8.98 12.49 11.37
N ALA A 60 -8.94 13.76 10.96
CA ALA A 60 -7.87 14.29 10.11
C ALA A 60 -6.49 14.25 10.80
N GLY A 61 -6.41 14.54 12.09
CA GLY A 61 -5.18 14.43 12.87
C GLY A 61 -4.66 12.99 12.93
N GLU A 62 -5.54 12.03 13.23
CA GLU A 62 -5.18 10.60 13.26
C GLU A 62 -4.70 10.10 11.89
N ILE A 63 -5.27 10.58 10.78
CA ILE A 63 -4.79 10.27 9.44
C ILE A 63 -3.35 10.77 9.25
N ALA A 64 -3.07 12.02 9.66
CA ALA A 64 -1.74 12.59 9.55
C ALA A 64 -0.72 11.83 10.41
N ASP A 65 -1.10 11.45 11.64
CA ASP A 65 -0.25 10.66 12.53
C ASP A 65 0.10 9.29 11.93
N ILE A 66 -0.89 8.58 11.38
CA ILE A 66 -0.66 7.28 10.74
C ILE A 66 0.21 7.43 9.48
N GLU A 67 0.00 8.49 8.68
CA GLU A 67 0.83 8.77 7.51
C GLU A 67 2.28 9.06 7.89
N ALA A 68 2.51 9.82 8.97
CA ALA A 68 3.85 10.08 9.50
C ALA A 68 4.49 8.81 10.06
N GLU A 69 3.72 7.99 10.80
CA GLU A 69 4.18 6.70 11.32
C GLU A 69 4.58 5.76 10.19
N LEU A 70 3.78 5.67 9.11
CA LEU A 70 4.10 4.88 7.92
C LEU A 70 5.35 5.37 7.20
N ALA A 71 5.56 6.69 7.12
CA ALA A 71 6.74 7.28 6.49
C ALA A 71 8.04 6.98 7.25
N GLY A 72 7.97 6.76 8.57
CA GLY A 72 9.10 6.36 9.40
C GLY A 72 9.44 4.87 9.37
N ILE A 73 8.69 4.05 8.63
CA ILE A 73 8.93 2.61 8.56
C ILE A 73 9.77 2.25 7.34
N GLU A 74 11.03 1.93 7.59
CA GLU A 74 11.94 1.35 6.61
C GLU A 74 12.18 -0.12 6.94
N VAL A 75 12.07 -0.99 5.93
CA VAL A 75 12.25 -2.44 6.10
C VAL A 75 13.26 -2.94 5.09
N GLU A 76 14.46 -3.26 5.58
CA GLU A 76 15.49 -3.88 4.77
C GLU A 76 15.26 -5.41 4.67
N PRO A 77 15.41 -6.03 3.48
CA PRO A 77 15.50 -7.47 3.35
C PRO A 77 16.74 -8.03 4.06
N VAL A 78 16.58 -9.16 4.76
CA VAL A 78 17.66 -9.85 5.46
C VAL A 78 17.91 -11.21 4.81
N ASP A 79 19.16 -11.47 4.39
CA ASP A 79 19.55 -12.74 3.77
C ASP A 79 19.98 -13.78 4.83
N LEU A 80 19.03 -14.63 5.21
CA LEU A 80 19.29 -15.77 6.09
C LEU A 80 20.00 -16.93 5.38
N THR A 81 19.93 -17.01 4.05
CA THR A 81 20.46 -18.13 3.28
C THR A 81 21.98 -18.09 3.28
N ALA A 82 22.58 -16.93 3.02
CA ALA A 82 24.03 -16.76 3.08
C ALA A 82 24.59 -17.06 4.49
N ALA A 83 23.89 -16.65 5.55
CA ALA A 83 24.32 -16.94 6.92
C ALA A 83 24.24 -18.43 7.26
N ARG A 84 23.17 -19.13 6.84
CA ARG A 84 23.03 -20.59 7.03
C ARG A 84 24.10 -21.37 6.29
N ARG A 85 24.41 -20.96 5.05
CA ARG A 85 25.43 -21.62 4.23
C ARG A 85 26.80 -21.56 4.91
N ARG A 86 27.19 -20.40 5.45
CA ARG A 86 28.46 -20.23 6.17
C ARG A 86 28.59 -21.14 7.38
N VAL A 87 27.50 -21.31 8.16
CA VAL A 87 27.49 -22.26 9.28
C VAL A 87 27.73 -23.68 8.79
N ALA A 88 27.02 -24.10 7.74
CA ALA A 88 27.20 -25.44 7.17
C ALA A 88 28.62 -25.68 6.63
N GLU A 89 29.20 -24.69 5.94
CA GLU A 89 30.59 -24.73 5.44
C GLU A 89 31.58 -24.87 6.60
N ALA A 90 31.44 -24.07 7.67
CA ALA A 90 32.33 -24.11 8.82
C ALA A 90 32.21 -25.42 9.61
N THR A 91 30.99 -25.94 9.83
CA THR A 91 30.79 -27.25 10.48
C THR A 91 31.40 -28.37 9.65
N GLY A 92 31.23 -28.35 8.31
CA GLY A 92 31.82 -29.34 7.43
C GLY A 92 33.35 -29.30 7.37
N GLU A 93 33.96 -28.12 7.50
CA GLU A 93 35.43 -28.00 7.63
C GLU A 93 35.93 -28.58 8.96
N ILE A 94 35.23 -28.33 10.07
CA ILE A 94 35.58 -28.90 11.38
C ILE A 94 35.56 -30.43 11.34
N GLU A 95 34.55 -31.03 10.71
CA GLU A 95 34.45 -32.49 10.58
C GLU A 95 35.64 -33.06 9.80
N ARG A 96 35.97 -32.47 8.64
CA ARG A 96 37.14 -32.87 7.85
C ARG A 96 38.46 -32.74 8.62
N LEU A 97 38.65 -31.65 9.35
CA LEU A 97 39.88 -31.42 10.13
C LEU A 97 39.99 -32.36 11.33
N LYS A 98 38.88 -32.71 11.99
CA LYS A 98 38.86 -33.73 13.06
C LYS A 98 39.29 -35.10 12.53
N GLU A 99 38.79 -35.49 11.35
CA GLU A 99 39.20 -36.74 10.70
C GLU A 99 40.70 -36.73 10.37
N ARG A 100 41.21 -35.63 9.81
CA ARG A 100 42.65 -35.46 9.50
C ARG A 100 43.52 -35.58 10.75
N VAL A 101 43.16 -34.89 11.84
CA VAL A 101 43.87 -34.96 13.14
C VAL A 101 43.85 -36.38 13.69
N ALA A 102 42.71 -37.08 13.61
CA ALA A 102 42.61 -38.46 14.07
C ALA A 102 43.50 -39.42 13.28
N ALA A 103 43.56 -39.25 11.95
CA ALA A 103 44.42 -40.04 11.07
C ALA A 103 45.91 -39.83 11.39
N LEU A 104 46.36 -38.57 11.48
CA LEU A 104 47.75 -38.21 11.79
C LEU A 104 48.17 -38.71 13.19
N ARG A 105 47.27 -38.60 14.18
CA ARG A 105 47.50 -39.15 15.52
C ARG A 105 47.59 -40.68 15.51
N GLY A 106 46.85 -41.34 14.62
CA GLY A 106 46.97 -42.78 14.38
C GLY A 106 48.33 -43.15 13.79
N ASP A 107 48.77 -42.45 12.75
CA ASP A 107 50.04 -42.69 12.07
C ASP A 107 51.24 -42.47 13.00
N ALA A 108 51.27 -41.35 13.73
CA ALA A 108 52.33 -41.05 14.70
C ALA A 108 52.45 -42.13 15.79
N ARG A 109 51.35 -42.78 16.17
CA ARG A 109 51.37 -43.91 17.13
C ARG A 109 51.91 -45.19 16.49
N ALA A 110 51.52 -45.47 15.26
CA ALA A 110 52.00 -46.63 14.52
C ALA A 110 53.51 -46.56 14.29
N ARG A 111 54.03 -45.41 13.84
CA ARG A 111 55.47 -45.17 13.66
C ARG A 111 56.26 -45.32 14.96
N ARG A 112 55.75 -44.73 16.06
CA ARG A 112 56.37 -44.89 17.39
C ARG A 112 56.39 -46.35 17.86
N ALA A 113 55.39 -47.16 17.53
CA ALA A 113 55.35 -48.57 17.92
C ALA A 113 56.38 -49.45 17.20
N VAL A 114 56.94 -48.98 16.07
CA VAL A 114 57.99 -49.67 15.31
C VAL A 114 59.33 -48.94 15.35
N ASP A 115 59.50 -48.00 16.29
CA ASP A 115 60.70 -47.14 16.44
C ASP A 115 61.11 -46.41 15.14
N ALA A 116 60.13 -46.04 14.31
CA ALA A 116 60.34 -45.21 13.13
C ALA A 116 60.35 -43.71 13.47
N GLU A 117 60.96 -42.90 12.61
CA GLU A 117 61.02 -41.44 12.74
C GLU A 117 59.62 -40.81 12.70
N THR A 118 59.34 -39.90 13.65
CA THR A 118 58.01 -39.32 13.85
C THR A 118 57.92 -37.81 13.64
N ASP A 119 59.04 -37.10 13.53
CA ASP A 119 59.08 -35.64 13.65
C ASP A 119 58.17 -34.94 12.62
N GLU A 120 58.28 -35.31 11.34
CA GLU A 120 57.42 -34.78 10.27
C GLU A 120 55.92 -35.04 10.53
N THR A 121 55.55 -36.21 11.05
CA THR A 121 54.15 -36.53 11.38
C THR A 121 53.64 -35.74 12.57
N LEU A 122 54.52 -35.40 13.52
CA LEU A 122 54.17 -34.57 14.67
C LEU A 122 53.97 -33.12 14.25
N ASP A 123 54.80 -32.60 13.35
CA ASP A 123 54.64 -31.26 12.77
C ASP A 123 53.32 -31.15 11.98
N ASP A 124 53.01 -32.15 11.14
CA ASP A 124 51.73 -32.23 10.41
C ASP A 124 50.52 -32.29 11.36
N LEU A 125 50.64 -33.04 12.46
CA LEU A 125 49.60 -33.15 13.48
C LEU A 125 49.38 -31.82 14.20
N GLU A 126 50.45 -31.10 14.54
CA GLU A 126 50.37 -29.78 15.16
C GLU A 126 49.71 -28.76 14.21
N ALA A 127 50.11 -28.75 12.94
CA ALA A 127 49.51 -27.90 11.91
C ALA A 127 48.00 -28.21 11.74
N ALA A 128 47.62 -29.48 11.63
CA ALA A 128 46.21 -29.87 11.51
C ALA A 128 45.39 -29.52 12.77
N ALA A 129 45.98 -29.60 13.96
CA ALA A 129 45.34 -29.18 15.21
C ALA A 129 45.15 -27.65 15.26
N ALA A 130 46.11 -26.87 14.77
CA ALA A 130 46.00 -25.42 14.66
C ALA A 130 44.91 -25.03 13.65
N GLU A 131 44.87 -25.67 12.48
CA GLU A 131 43.78 -25.49 11.49
C GLU A 131 42.41 -25.81 12.10
N LEU A 132 42.30 -26.92 12.84
CA LEU A 132 41.05 -27.30 13.51
C LEU A 132 40.61 -26.24 14.52
N SER A 133 41.54 -25.69 15.31
CA SER A 133 41.22 -24.62 16.27
C SER A 133 40.74 -23.34 15.57
N ALA A 134 41.36 -22.97 14.45
CA ALA A 134 40.92 -21.85 13.62
C ALA A 134 39.52 -22.09 13.04
N ALA A 135 39.25 -23.27 12.50
CA ALA A 135 37.94 -23.63 11.96
C ALA A 135 36.83 -23.65 13.03
N GLN A 136 37.14 -24.11 14.25
CA GLN A 136 36.24 -24.02 15.40
C GLN A 136 35.88 -22.57 15.75
N THR A 137 36.86 -21.67 15.68
CA THR A 137 36.64 -20.24 15.90
C THR A 137 35.75 -19.65 14.82
N GLU A 138 35.99 -20.00 13.55
CA GLU A 138 35.16 -19.54 12.41
C GLU A 138 33.71 -20.05 12.52
N ALA A 139 33.49 -21.30 12.96
CA ALA A 139 32.14 -21.81 13.17
C ALA A 139 31.38 -21.04 14.25
N ILE A 140 32.03 -20.71 15.37
CA ILE A 140 31.42 -19.87 16.41
C ILE A 140 31.04 -18.50 15.83
N ALA A 141 31.92 -17.89 15.04
CA ALA A 141 31.64 -16.61 14.39
C ALA A 141 30.47 -16.71 13.38
N ALA A 142 30.41 -17.79 12.60
CA ALA A 142 29.33 -18.05 11.65
C ALA A 142 27.98 -18.25 12.35
N GLU A 143 27.95 -18.99 13.47
CA GLU A 143 26.75 -19.19 14.29
C GLU A 143 26.25 -17.87 14.87
N GLN A 144 27.13 -17.07 15.46
CA GLN A 144 26.79 -15.74 15.97
C GLN A 144 26.28 -14.81 14.87
N ALA A 145 26.84 -14.90 13.66
CA ALA A 145 26.34 -14.13 12.52
C ALA A 145 24.93 -14.59 12.09
N LEU A 146 24.66 -15.90 12.11
CA LEU A 146 23.34 -16.44 11.81
C LEU A 146 22.29 -16.03 12.86
N GLU A 147 22.65 -16.02 14.15
CA GLU A 147 21.77 -15.55 15.21
C GLU A 147 21.39 -14.07 15.05
N ARG A 148 22.37 -13.21 14.76
CA ARG A 148 22.13 -11.79 14.46
C ARG A 148 21.20 -11.63 13.25
N ALA A 149 21.49 -12.33 12.16
CA ALA A 149 20.64 -12.29 10.96
C ALA A 149 19.22 -12.77 11.26
N ARG A 150 19.03 -13.81 12.09
CA ARG A 150 17.68 -14.26 12.52
C ARG A 150 16.94 -13.20 13.32
N ALA A 151 17.62 -12.53 14.25
CA ALA A 151 17.04 -11.45 15.05
C ALA A 151 16.63 -10.26 14.17
N GLU A 152 17.48 -9.86 13.23
CA GLU A 152 17.18 -8.80 12.25
C GLU A 152 16.00 -9.19 11.35
N ALA A 153 15.98 -10.43 10.83
CA ALA A 153 14.87 -10.91 10.03
C ALA A 153 13.53 -10.96 10.80
N ALA A 154 13.58 -11.26 12.11
CA ALA A 154 12.43 -11.17 12.99
C ALA A 154 11.92 -9.73 13.12
N ARG A 155 12.81 -8.78 13.44
CA ARG A 155 12.47 -7.34 13.52
C ARG A 155 11.89 -6.82 12.20
N ALA A 156 12.53 -7.14 11.08
CA ALA A 156 12.04 -6.76 9.75
C ALA A 156 10.65 -7.34 9.46
N ARG A 157 10.35 -8.57 9.89
CA ARG A 157 9.01 -9.16 9.77
C ARG A 157 7.98 -8.44 10.62
N ASP A 158 8.32 -8.12 11.87
CA ASP A 158 7.41 -7.41 12.77
C ASP A 158 7.12 -6.00 12.27
N GLU A 159 8.12 -5.32 11.72
CA GLU A 159 7.96 -4.00 11.11
C GLU A 159 7.07 -4.05 9.86
N ARG A 160 7.24 -5.05 8.97
CA ARG A 160 6.29 -5.29 7.86
C ARG A 160 4.88 -5.51 8.35
N ARG A 161 4.70 -6.29 9.42
CA ARG A 161 3.38 -6.56 10.00
C ARG A 161 2.77 -5.27 10.57
N ARG A 162 3.56 -4.44 11.23
CA ARG A 162 3.14 -3.12 11.73
C ARG A 162 2.73 -2.21 10.59
N ARG A 163 3.54 -2.08 9.54
CA ARG A 163 3.22 -1.32 8.33
C ARG A 163 1.89 -1.75 7.71
N LEU A 164 1.63 -3.05 7.59
CA LEU A 164 0.37 -3.57 7.06
C LEU A 164 -0.84 -3.13 7.91
N ARG A 165 -0.76 -3.29 9.24
CA ARG A 165 -1.82 -2.87 10.17
C ARG A 165 -2.11 -1.37 10.07
N LEU A 166 -1.06 -0.55 9.97
CA LEU A 166 -1.20 0.90 9.81
C LEU A 166 -1.86 1.28 8.49
N ARG A 167 -1.51 0.61 7.38
CA ARG A 167 -2.17 0.82 6.08
C ARG A 167 -3.67 0.51 6.14
N ASP A 168 -4.06 -0.58 6.78
CA ASP A 168 -5.47 -0.93 6.95
C ASP A 168 -6.20 0.09 7.84
N ARG A 169 -5.58 0.51 8.95
CA ARG A 169 -6.11 1.57 9.79
C ARG A 169 -6.27 2.87 9.01
N LEU A 170 -5.28 3.27 8.21
CA LEU A 170 -5.32 4.45 7.36
C LEU A 170 -6.48 4.39 6.37
N ARG A 171 -6.66 3.25 5.68
CA ARG A 171 -7.78 3.02 4.76
C ARG A 171 -9.12 3.21 5.46
N ASN A 172 -9.28 2.62 6.65
CA ASN A 172 -10.49 2.74 7.44
C ASN A 172 -10.75 4.19 7.88
N ARG A 173 -9.73 4.90 8.38
CA ARG A 173 -9.86 6.31 8.81
C ARG A 173 -10.15 7.24 7.66
N ARG A 174 -9.55 7.04 6.48
CA ARG A 174 -9.91 7.76 5.26
C ARG A 174 -11.35 7.50 4.83
N GLY A 175 -11.86 6.28 5.05
CA GLY A 175 -13.27 5.93 4.86
C GLY A 175 -14.19 6.73 5.78
N VAL A 176 -13.87 6.78 7.07
CA VAL A 176 -14.59 7.59 8.07
C VAL A 176 -14.58 9.07 7.68
N ALA A 177 -13.41 9.63 7.39
CA ALA A 177 -13.27 11.03 6.98
C ALA A 177 -14.13 11.36 5.75
N ARG A 178 -14.14 10.48 4.74
CA ARG A 178 -14.95 10.67 3.54
C ARG A 178 -16.45 10.67 3.87
N ARG A 179 -16.89 9.80 4.78
CA ARG A 179 -18.29 9.73 5.22
C ARG A 179 -18.70 11.03 5.93
N GLU A 180 -17.95 11.45 6.93
CA GLU A 180 -18.23 12.68 7.70
C GLU A 180 -18.32 13.91 6.79
N LEU A 181 -17.34 14.08 5.90
CA LEU A 181 -17.31 15.22 4.97
C LEU A 181 -18.48 15.19 3.98
N ALA A 182 -18.85 14.01 3.48
CA ALA A 182 -19.98 13.87 2.56
C ALA A 182 -21.32 14.13 3.26
N GLU A 183 -21.51 13.63 4.48
CA GLU A 183 -22.69 13.86 5.30
C GLU A 183 -22.85 15.36 5.64
N ALA A 184 -21.75 16.02 6.00
CA ALA A 184 -21.74 17.45 6.31
C ALA A 184 -22.10 18.35 5.11
N MET A 185 -21.89 17.88 3.88
CA MET A 185 -22.23 18.62 2.65
C MET A 185 -23.60 18.23 2.09
N TYR A 186 -24.25 17.21 2.65
CA TYR A 186 -25.46 16.64 2.07
C TYR A 186 -26.65 17.61 2.03
N PRO A 187 -26.92 18.42 3.07
CA PRO A 187 -28.01 19.39 3.03
C PRO A 187 -27.84 20.44 1.92
N GLU A 188 -26.61 20.93 1.70
CA GLU A 188 -26.26 21.86 0.63
C GLU A 188 -26.45 21.22 -0.75
N PHE A 189 -26.02 19.97 -0.90
CA PHE A 189 -26.22 19.18 -2.11
C PHE A 189 -27.70 19.02 -2.46
N ARG A 190 -28.54 18.67 -1.48
CA ARG A 190 -30.00 18.55 -1.68
C ARG A 190 -30.63 19.84 -2.19
N ARG A 191 -30.20 21.00 -1.68
CA ARG A 191 -30.65 22.31 -2.18
C ARG A 191 -30.13 22.59 -3.58
N ALA A 192 -28.89 22.18 -3.90
CA ALA A 192 -28.31 22.36 -5.23
C ALA A 192 -29.05 21.55 -6.31
N LEU A 193 -29.58 20.37 -5.98
CA LEU A 193 -30.38 19.55 -6.91
C LEU A 193 -31.58 20.30 -7.48
N ALA A 194 -32.20 21.21 -6.72
CA ALA A 194 -33.37 21.97 -7.19
C ALA A 194 -33.05 22.95 -8.34
N VAL A 195 -31.77 23.23 -8.58
CA VAL A 195 -31.33 24.29 -9.51
C VAL A 195 -30.63 23.71 -10.74
N VAL A 196 -30.01 22.54 -10.62
CA VAL A 196 -29.24 21.93 -11.72
C VAL A 196 -30.17 21.19 -12.70
N PRO A 197 -29.77 21.07 -13.98
CA PRO A 197 -30.55 20.36 -14.98
C PRO A 197 -30.74 18.89 -14.57
N SER A 198 -31.96 18.38 -14.76
CA SER A 198 -32.36 17.02 -14.38
C SER A 198 -32.17 16.71 -12.89
N GLY A 199 -32.00 17.72 -12.04
CA GLY A 199 -31.91 17.55 -10.60
C GLY A 199 -33.29 17.44 -9.97
N ASP A 200 -33.46 16.45 -9.10
CA ASP A 200 -34.68 16.21 -8.35
C ASP A 200 -34.35 16.09 -6.85
N PRO A 201 -34.72 17.08 -6.03
CA PRO A 201 -34.53 17.02 -4.58
C PRO A 201 -35.28 15.87 -3.89
N SER A 202 -36.36 15.34 -4.49
CA SER A 202 -37.14 14.24 -3.92
C SER A 202 -36.40 12.90 -4.04
N ALA A 203 -35.64 12.71 -5.11
CA ALA A 203 -34.75 11.56 -5.32
C ALA A 203 -33.50 11.55 -4.41
N ALA A 204 -33.33 12.56 -3.55
CA ALA A 204 -32.16 12.65 -2.70
C ALA A 204 -32.16 11.67 -1.52
N GLY A 205 -33.31 11.20 -1.04
CA GLY A 205 -33.34 10.37 0.16
C GLY A 205 -32.69 11.04 1.40
N THR A 206 -32.27 10.22 2.37
CA THR A 206 -31.85 10.69 3.71
C THR A 206 -30.36 10.96 3.87
N GLY A 207 -29.52 10.49 2.93
CA GLY A 207 -28.08 10.64 3.01
C GLY A 207 -27.36 10.27 1.71
N PRO A 208 -26.04 10.52 1.60
CA PRO A 208 -25.28 10.30 0.36
C PRO A 208 -25.32 8.88 -0.22
N GLY A 209 -25.60 7.87 0.61
CA GLY A 209 -25.73 6.47 0.16
C GLY A 209 -27.13 6.06 -0.30
N ALA A 210 -28.13 6.92 -0.09
CA ALA A 210 -29.53 6.68 -0.46
C ALA A 210 -29.96 7.53 -1.66
N TYR A 211 -29.01 8.20 -2.31
CA TYR A 211 -29.27 8.95 -3.54
C TYR A 211 -29.54 7.99 -4.69
N ASP A 212 -30.73 8.08 -5.28
CA ASP A 212 -31.19 7.24 -6.41
C ASP A 212 -31.53 8.10 -7.64
N GLY A 213 -31.08 9.35 -7.64
CA GLY A 213 -31.29 10.27 -8.75
C GLY A 213 -30.23 10.15 -9.83
N ASP A 214 -30.31 11.05 -10.79
CA ASP A 214 -29.43 11.06 -11.95
C ASP A 214 -27.95 11.38 -11.61
N PRO A 215 -26.98 10.51 -11.96
CA PRO A 215 -25.56 10.71 -11.64
C PRO A 215 -24.93 11.99 -12.21
N VAL A 216 -25.39 12.46 -13.37
CA VAL A 216 -24.89 13.70 -13.98
C VAL A 216 -25.45 14.90 -13.22
N ALA A 217 -26.72 14.88 -12.82
CA ALA A 217 -27.31 15.92 -11.98
C ALA A 217 -26.62 15.96 -10.60
N ALA A 218 -26.32 14.79 -10.03
CA ALA A 218 -25.55 14.67 -8.81
C ALA A 218 -24.17 15.34 -8.94
N SER A 219 -23.48 15.10 -10.05
CA SER A 219 -22.15 15.66 -10.28
C SER A 219 -22.17 17.18 -10.48
N LEU A 220 -23.17 17.71 -11.21
CA LEU A 220 -23.40 19.14 -11.36
C LEU A 220 -23.72 19.80 -10.01
N ALA A 221 -24.57 19.18 -9.19
CA ALA A 221 -24.91 19.66 -7.86
C ALA A 221 -23.69 19.63 -6.91
N ALA A 222 -22.87 18.58 -6.95
CA ALA A 222 -21.64 18.50 -6.17
C ALA A 222 -20.67 19.62 -6.52
N VAL A 223 -20.43 19.88 -7.80
CA VAL A 223 -19.60 21.01 -8.27
C VAL A 223 -20.20 22.35 -7.81
N ARG A 224 -21.52 22.55 -7.93
CA ARG A 224 -22.19 23.78 -7.47
C ARG A 224 -21.98 24.06 -5.98
N THR A 225 -21.83 23.02 -5.15
CA THR A 225 -21.57 23.16 -3.72
C THR A 225 -20.09 23.35 -3.37
N ALA A 226 -19.18 23.09 -4.31
CA ALA A 226 -17.75 23.22 -4.11
C ALA A 226 -17.26 24.67 -4.25
N ALA A 227 -16.07 24.95 -3.73
CA ALA A 227 -15.33 26.18 -3.97
C ALA A 227 -14.07 25.83 -4.78
N LEU A 228 -14.23 25.73 -6.10
CA LEU A 228 -13.15 25.33 -7.00
C LEU A 228 -12.46 26.57 -7.61
N ASP A 229 -11.13 26.61 -7.49
CA ASP A 229 -10.31 27.67 -8.08
C ASP A 229 -9.91 27.36 -9.54
N GLY A 230 -9.99 26.09 -9.95
CA GLY A 230 -9.64 25.61 -11.29
C GLY A 230 -10.84 25.50 -12.25
N PRO A 231 -10.58 25.37 -13.56
CA PRO A 231 -11.64 25.20 -14.55
C PRO A 231 -12.38 23.87 -14.38
N VAL A 232 -13.69 23.90 -14.64
CA VAL A 232 -14.51 22.67 -14.73
C VAL A 232 -14.74 22.31 -16.19
N GLU A 233 -14.30 21.12 -16.58
CA GLU A 233 -14.48 20.59 -17.92
C GLU A 233 -15.80 19.80 -18.03
N LEU A 234 -16.71 20.25 -18.89
CA LEU A 234 -17.96 19.57 -19.21
C LEU A 234 -17.79 18.70 -20.46
N ARG A 235 -18.20 17.43 -20.37
CA ARG A 235 -18.15 16.45 -21.46
C ARG A 235 -19.49 15.74 -21.65
N GLY A 236 -19.73 15.26 -22.87
CA GLY A 236 -20.81 14.34 -23.19
C GLY A 236 -22.18 14.78 -22.64
N SER A 237 -22.79 13.92 -21.82
CA SER A 237 -24.11 14.17 -21.21
C SER A 237 -24.15 15.39 -20.30
N ALA A 238 -23.06 15.71 -19.59
CA ALA A 238 -23.00 16.90 -18.72
C ALA A 238 -22.98 18.20 -19.55
N ALA A 239 -22.21 18.23 -20.64
CA ALA A 239 -22.18 19.36 -21.58
C ALA A 239 -23.56 19.57 -22.23
N ARG A 240 -24.15 18.49 -22.78
CA ARG A 240 -25.45 18.53 -23.46
C ARG A 240 -26.57 19.06 -22.56
N ARG A 241 -26.65 18.63 -21.31
CA ARG A 241 -27.69 19.09 -20.38
C ARG A 241 -27.57 20.55 -20.00
N ILE A 242 -26.34 21.05 -19.89
CA ILE A 242 -26.10 22.47 -19.64
C ILE A 242 -26.53 23.29 -20.84
N GLU A 243 -26.20 22.85 -22.07
CA GLU A 243 -26.65 23.48 -23.32
C GLU A 243 -28.19 23.48 -23.43
N GLU A 244 -28.84 22.34 -23.22
CA GLU A 244 -30.31 22.19 -23.27
C GLU A 244 -31.04 23.03 -22.21
N SER A 245 -30.39 23.31 -21.07
CA SER A 245 -30.98 24.15 -20.02
C SER A 245 -31.10 25.63 -20.39
N GLY A 246 -30.34 26.08 -21.39
CA GLY A 246 -30.26 27.50 -21.80
C GLY A 246 -29.67 28.44 -20.73
N ARG A 247 -29.15 27.92 -19.61
CA ARG A 247 -28.62 28.71 -18.49
C ARG A 247 -27.11 28.90 -18.61
N SER A 248 -26.63 30.03 -18.10
CA SER A 248 -25.18 30.29 -18.00
C SER A 248 -24.48 29.21 -17.15
N PRO A 249 -23.50 28.46 -17.70
CA PRO A 249 -22.81 27.37 -17.01
C PRO A 249 -22.09 27.84 -15.73
N ARG A 250 -21.45 29.02 -15.79
CA ARG A 250 -20.74 29.62 -14.65
C ARG A 250 -21.69 29.96 -13.51
N SER A 251 -22.85 30.53 -13.82
CA SER A 251 -23.89 30.84 -12.81
C SER A 251 -24.49 29.57 -12.20
N LEU A 252 -24.70 28.54 -13.03
CA LEU A 252 -25.27 27.28 -12.61
C LEU A 252 -24.31 26.47 -11.73
N LEU A 253 -23.01 26.47 -12.05
CA LEU A 253 -22.01 25.72 -11.29
C LEU A 253 -21.31 26.56 -10.22
N ARG A 254 -21.56 27.87 -10.17
CA ARG A 254 -20.87 28.80 -9.25
C ARG A 254 -19.34 28.69 -9.36
N THR A 255 -18.82 28.50 -10.57
CA THR A 255 -17.39 28.43 -10.83
C THR A 255 -16.94 29.58 -11.73
N ALA A 256 -15.68 29.99 -11.55
CA ALA A 256 -15.09 31.08 -12.31
C ALA A 256 -14.86 30.70 -13.79
N ASP A 257 -14.43 29.46 -14.05
CA ASP A 257 -14.16 28.97 -15.41
C ASP A 257 -14.85 27.62 -15.69
N VAL A 258 -15.40 27.50 -16.90
CA VAL A 258 -16.08 26.30 -17.40
C VAL A 258 -15.66 26.10 -18.84
N ARG A 259 -15.17 24.90 -19.17
CA ARG A 259 -14.72 24.52 -20.51
C ARG A 259 -15.60 23.42 -21.05
N PHE A 260 -16.09 23.59 -22.28
CA PHE A 260 -16.80 22.53 -22.98
C PHE A 260 -15.81 21.75 -23.83
N ARG A 261 -15.78 20.44 -23.65
CA ARG A 261 -15.12 19.54 -24.61
C ARG A 261 -16.20 18.76 -25.33
N GLY A 262 -16.55 19.26 -26.51
CA GLY A 262 -17.50 18.61 -27.40
C GLY A 262 -16.88 17.38 -28.07
N ALA A 263 -17.72 16.40 -28.38
CA ALA A 263 -17.45 15.41 -29.42
C ALA A 263 -17.44 16.10 -30.80
N ARG A 264 -16.43 16.94 -31.04
CA ARG A 264 -16.08 17.46 -32.37
C ARG A 264 -14.63 17.08 -32.64
N ASP A 265 -14.40 15.78 -32.74
CA ASP A 265 -13.30 15.17 -33.50
C ASP A 265 -13.91 13.94 -34.17
N GLY A 266 -14.46 14.13 -35.35
CA GLY A 266 -15.18 13.11 -36.10
C GLY A 266 -15.93 13.75 -37.26
N ARG A 267 -15.23 13.79 -38.40
CA ARG A 267 -15.65 14.12 -39.77
C ARG A 267 -17.16 14.23 -40.02
#